data_AF-A0A221P2E1-F1
#
_entry.id   AF-A0A221P2E1-F1
#
_cell.length_a   1.000
_cell.length_b   1.000
_cell.length_c   1.000
_cell.angle_alpha   90.00
_cell.angle_beta   90.00
_cell.angle_gamma   90.00
#
_symmetry.space_group_name_H-M   'P 1'
#
loop_
_entity.id
_entity.type
_entity.pdbx_description
1 polymer ?
#
loop_
_entity_poly.entity_id
_entity_poly.type
_entity_poly.pdbx_seq_one_letter_code
_entity_poly.pdbx_strand_id
1 'polypeptide(L)' 'MQDKRLMTVNELADYLAVKPAWIYNNHRALGIPSRKVGGSLRFRLSEVDRWLDRECPVAA' A
#
# COMPACT_ATOMS: atom_id res chain seq x y z
N MET A 1 -1.67 2.35 -19.96
CA MET A 1 -1.73 0.87 -20.11
C MET A 1 -1.84 0.28 -18.72
N GLN A 2 -2.52 -0.85 -18.57
CA GLN A 2 -3.15 -1.26 -17.31
C GLN A 2 -2.16 -1.81 -16.27
N ASP A 3 -1.81 -1.03 -15.25
CA ASP A 3 -1.23 -1.56 -14.02
C ASP A 3 -2.32 -2.32 -13.22
N LYS A 4 -2.72 -3.47 -13.75
CA LYS A 4 -3.67 -4.41 -13.17
C LYS A 4 -3.02 -5.31 -12.12
N ARG A 5 -1.70 -5.29 -11.99
CA ARG A 5 -0.98 -6.10 -11.01
C ARG A 5 -1.22 -5.55 -9.61
N LEU A 6 -1.75 -6.41 -8.75
CA LEU A 6 -1.86 -6.11 -7.33
C LEU A 6 -0.61 -6.63 -6.61
N MET A 7 0.04 -5.73 -5.88
CA MET A 7 1.17 -6.03 -5.02
C MET A 7 0.73 -6.88 -3.83
N THR A 8 1.59 -7.82 -3.45
CA THR A 8 1.58 -8.52 -2.16
C THR A 8 1.94 -7.56 -1.02
N VAL A 9 1.74 -8.03 0.22
CA VAL A 9 2.27 -7.36 1.41
C VAL A 9 3.79 -7.20 1.35
N ASN A 10 4.52 -8.19 0.84
CA ASN A 10 5.97 -8.13 0.74
C ASN A 10 6.42 -7.07 -0.28
N GLU A 11 5.82 -7.04 -1.47
CA GLU A 11 6.13 -6.01 -2.48
C GLU A 11 5.81 -4.59 -1.95
N LEU A 12 4.73 -4.43 -1.18
CA LEU A 12 4.44 -3.14 -0.54
C LEU A 12 5.45 -2.80 0.57
N ALA A 13 5.88 -3.79 1.34
CA ALA A 13 6.88 -3.61 2.40
C ALA A 13 8.20 -3.13 1.80
N ASP A 14 8.64 -3.77 0.72
CA ASP A 14 9.84 -3.37 -0.01
C ASP A 14 9.68 -1.98 -0.63
N TYR A 15 8.50 -1.65 -1.18
CA TYR A 15 8.22 -0.34 -1.77
C TYR A 15 8.28 0.80 -0.75
N LEU A 16 7.69 0.60 0.44
CA LEU A 16 7.68 1.59 1.51
C LEU A 16 8.95 1.53 2.40
N ALA A 17 9.88 0.61 2.10
CA ALA A 17 11.06 0.31 2.92
C ALA A 17 10.73 0.01 4.41
N VAL A 18 9.66 -0.76 4.64
CA VAL A 18 9.20 -1.17 5.98
C VAL A 18 9.16 -2.71 6.11
N LYS A 19 8.91 -3.21 7.32
CA LYS A 19 8.71 -4.66 7.55
C LYS A 19 7.29 -5.09 7.15
N PRO A 20 7.07 -6.29 6.58
CA PRO A 20 5.73 -6.80 6.28
C PRO A 20 4.78 -6.83 7.49
N ALA A 21 5.32 -7.13 8.68
CA ALA A 21 4.56 -7.10 9.94
C ALA A 21 4.01 -5.71 10.27
N TRP A 22 4.76 -4.65 9.94
CA TRP A 22 4.30 -3.28 10.14
C TRP A 22 3.07 -2.99 9.28
N ILE A 23 3.01 -3.49 8.04
CA ILE A 23 1.83 -3.33 7.18
C ILE A 23 0.61 -4.03 7.79
N TYR A 24 0.75 -5.28 8.23
CA TYR A 24 -0.38 -6.00 8.85
C TYR A 24 -0.93 -5.23 10.07
N ASN A 25 -0.04 -4.70 10.91
CA ASN A 25 -0.40 -3.99 12.13
C ASN A 25 -0.99 -2.59 11.85
N ASN A 26 -0.52 -1.90 10.81
CA ASN A 26 -0.82 -0.48 10.60
C ASN A 26 -1.75 -0.20 9.42
N HIS A 27 -2.00 -1.13 8.48
CA HIS A 27 -2.79 -0.85 7.27
C HIS A 27 -4.19 -0.29 7.57
N ARG A 28 -4.84 -0.75 8.65
CA ARG A 28 -6.16 -0.22 9.06
C ARG A 28 -6.07 1.14 9.72
N ALA A 29 -5.10 1.32 10.61
CA ALA A 29 -4.92 2.55 11.37
C ALA A 29 -4.49 3.72 10.46
N LEU A 30 -3.63 3.44 9.48
CA LEU A 30 -3.13 4.41 8.51
C LEU A 30 -4.02 4.56 7.27
N GLY A 31 -5.09 3.77 7.17
CA GLY A 31 -5.99 3.81 6.01
C GLY A 31 -5.32 3.40 4.69
N ILE A 32 -4.32 2.53 4.73
CA ILE A 32 -3.59 2.09 3.53
C ILE A 32 -4.59 1.37 2.59
N PRO A 33 -4.69 1.78 1.31
CA PRO A 33 -5.65 1.22 0.37
C PRO A 33 -5.31 -0.24 0.09
N SER A 34 -6.12 -1.13 0.66
CA SER A 34 -5.90 -2.57 0.64
C SER A 34 -7.17 -3.31 0.20
N ARG A 35 -6.98 -4.40 -0.53
CA ARG A 35 -8.05 -5.27 -1.04
C ARG A 35 -7.80 -6.69 -0.55
N LYS A 36 -8.82 -7.34 0.00
CA LYS A 36 -8.72 -8.75 0.41
C LYS A 36 -9.07 -9.65 -0.77
N VAL A 37 -8.12 -10.47 -1.21
CA VAL A 37 -8.31 -11.43 -2.31
C VAL A 37 -7.84 -12.81 -1.85
N GLY A 38 -8.74 -13.79 -1.79
CA GLY A 38 -8.40 -15.16 -1.37
C GLY A 38 -7.84 -15.26 0.05
N GLY A 39 -8.15 -14.32 0.94
CA GLY A 39 -7.64 -14.28 2.31
C GLY A 39 -6.36 -13.45 2.49
N SER A 40 -5.66 -13.09 1.41
CA SER A 40 -4.47 -12.24 1.46
C SER A 40 -4.77 -10.78 1.16
N LEU A 41 -3.96 -9.87 1.72
CA LEU A 41 -4.01 -8.45 1.37
C LEU A 41 -3.29 -8.20 0.05
N ARG A 42 -3.90 -7.34 -0.76
CA ARG A 42 -3.44 -6.93 -2.08
C ARG A 42 -3.54 -5.42 -2.21
N PHE A 43 -2.53 -4.82 -2.82
CA PHE A 43 -2.39 -3.37 -2.91
C PHE A 43 -2.24 -2.96 -4.37
N ARG A 44 -2.89 -1.88 -4.76
CA ARG A 44 -2.68 -1.30 -6.09
C ARG A 44 -1.67 -0.16 -5.95
N LEU A 45 -0.57 -0.24 -6.70
CA LEU A 45 0.49 0.78 -6.65
C LEU A 45 -0.07 2.20 -6.80
N SER A 46 -0.91 2.42 -7.81
CA SER A 46 -1.53 3.74 -8.05
C SER A 46 -2.42 4.25 -6.90
N GLU A 47 -2.99 3.36 -6.08
CA GLU A 47 -3.77 3.77 -4.90
C GLU A 47 -2.82 4.11 -3.74
N VAL A 48 -1.76 3.32 -3.56
CA VAL A 48 -0.71 3.55 -2.56
C VAL A 48 0.01 4.88 -2.83
N ASP A 49 0.37 5.16 -4.08
CA ASP A 49 1.02 6.42 -4.47
C ASP A 49 0.13 7.63 -4.14
N ARG A 50 -1.15 7.56 -4.53
CA ARG A 50 -2.12 8.63 -4.19
C ARG A 50 -2.32 8.79 -2.69
N TRP A 51 -2.17 7.71 -1.92
CA TRP A 51 -2.24 7.78 -0.46
C TRP A 51 -0.99 8.46 0.11
N LEU A 52 0.21 8.14 -0.42
CA LEU A 52 1.45 8.83 -0.04
C LEU A 52 1.40 10.32 -0.39
N ASP A 53 0.88 10.70 -1.55
CA ASP A 53 0.71 12.09 -1.99
C ASP A 53 -0.29 12.88 -1.14
N ARG A 54 -1.23 12.18 -0.48
CA ARG A 54 -2.18 12.82 0.46
C ARG A 54 -1.56 13.12 1.81
N GLU A 55 -0.74 12.21 2.32
CA GLU A 55 -0.07 12.34 3.61
C GLU A 55 1.20 13.22 3.52
N CYS A 56 1.81 13.30 2.35
CA CYS A 56 2.86 14.25 2.03
C CYS A 56 2.29 15.34 1.13
N PRO A 57 1.65 16.40 1.68
CA PRO A 57 1.44 17.60 0.90
C PRO A 57 2.83 18.06 0.50
N VAL A 58 3.16 17.95 -0.79
CA VAL A 58 4.42 18.47 -1.31
C VAL A 58 4.53 19.90 -0.78
N ALA A 59 5.54 20.14 0.06
CA ALA A 59 5.81 21.49 0.53
C ALA A 59 6.11 22.31 -0.72
N ALA A 60 5.16 23.17 -1.08
CA ALA A 60 5.31 24.16 -2.13
C ALA A 60 6.34 25.23 -1.70
#